data_AF-A0AAV3SWP1-F1
#
_entry.id   AF-A0AAV3SWP1-F1
#
_cell.length_a   1.000
_cell.length_b   1.000
_cell.length_c   1.000
_cell.angle_alpha   90.00
_cell.angle_beta   90.00
_cell.angle_gamma   90.00
#
_symmetry.space_group_name_H-M   'P 1'
#
loop_
_entity.id
_entity.type
_entity.pdbx_description
1 polymer ?
#
loop_
_entity_poly.entity_id
_entity_poly.type
_entity_poly.pdbx_seq_one_letter_code
_entity_poly.pdbx_strand_id
1 'polypeptide(L)'
;MSLELSSSASTASDIAAARQADIVAFLHRAPFTLEAYELGFLPGFREDCGYQETQYQNLTLPVGMLDNDFQNPDLDRFVERFFEYEPQVGVIGDIYEPTDVDAHIAAAREIQDSFPDAEVIIVPKSQAVIDTIPDDIILGYSRGYADRLAHEFSDPTDWRGRRVHILGGSPPKQLDAIRQLTRPTLTDEPPADIVGLDWNGLHRGAQFGEFWTADGWDDSGRDASHVTVRKTVRHSLARIKAFWQSHGVWPDSAPHSDILEIEYEGPSPTDLDSAACTECEANVWTTRRGPFIAEYDTGVLCGYCSYECYFSHRHRNNLEEIAGEQSVYIPPA
;
A
#
# COMPACT_ATOMS: atom_id res chain seq x y z
N MET A 1 21.49 4.83 44.10
CA MET A 1 21.29 3.45 43.62
C MET A 1 20.71 3.56 42.22
N SER A 2 21.51 3.29 41.18
CA SER A 2 20.98 3.12 39.82
C SER A 2 20.31 1.76 39.77
N LEU A 3 19.01 1.73 39.50
CA LEU A 3 18.34 0.53 39.04
C LEU A 3 18.76 0.33 37.59
N GLU A 4 19.81 -0.46 37.37
CA GLU A 4 20.03 -1.04 36.05
C GLU A 4 18.96 -2.09 35.83
N LEU A 5 17.94 -1.71 35.04
CA LEU A 5 17.01 -2.64 34.42
C LEU A 5 17.83 -3.52 33.47
N SER A 6 18.33 -4.64 34.00
CA SER A 6 18.90 -5.71 33.20
C SER A 6 17.76 -6.29 32.35
N SER A 7 17.55 -5.78 31.13
CA SER A 7 16.76 -6.49 30.14
C SER A 7 17.44 -7.85 29.91
N SER A 8 16.83 -8.94 30.34
CA SER A 8 17.35 -10.26 30.02
C SER A 8 17.39 -10.41 28.49
N ALA A 9 18.36 -11.16 27.97
CA ALA A 9 18.47 -11.42 26.54
C ALA A 9 17.18 -12.03 25.94
N SER A 10 16.35 -12.69 26.77
CA SER A 10 15.02 -13.17 26.39
C SER A 10 14.07 -12.04 26.02
N THR A 11 13.90 -11.03 26.88
CA THR A 11 12.97 -9.90 26.64
C THR A 11 13.36 -9.10 25.40
N ALA A 12 14.66 -8.93 25.14
CA ALA A 12 15.12 -8.27 23.92
C ALA A 12 14.80 -9.09 22.65
N SER A 13 14.93 -10.42 22.72
CA SER A 13 14.56 -11.34 21.64
C SER A 13 13.06 -11.36 21.40
N ASP A 14 12.25 -11.40 22.46
CA ASP A 14 10.79 -11.42 22.38
C ASP A 14 10.25 -10.13 21.75
N ILE A 15 10.85 -8.98 22.09
CA ILE A 15 10.51 -7.69 21.48
C ILE A 15 10.95 -7.62 20.03
N ALA A 16 12.10 -8.20 19.67
CA ALA A 16 12.54 -8.23 18.29
C ALA A 16 11.58 -9.07 17.43
N ALA A 17 11.18 -10.25 17.92
CA ALA A 17 10.21 -11.12 17.26
C ALA A 17 8.87 -10.42 17.09
N ALA A 18 8.31 -9.83 18.15
CA ALA A 18 7.02 -9.14 18.11
C ALA A 18 6.99 -7.87 17.23
N ARG A 19 8.15 -7.38 16.77
CA ARG A 19 8.26 -6.23 15.85
C ARG A 19 8.36 -6.65 14.39
N GLN A 20 8.78 -7.87 14.14
CA GLN A 20 8.97 -8.38 12.79
C GLN A 20 7.61 -8.77 12.24
N ALA A 21 7.14 -8.03 11.24
CA ALA A 21 5.86 -8.31 10.62
C ALA A 21 5.93 -9.59 9.79
N ASP A 22 4.81 -10.29 9.70
CA ASP A 22 4.60 -11.40 8.78
C ASP A 22 4.34 -10.85 7.36
N ILE A 23 3.62 -9.73 7.28
CA ILE A 23 3.13 -9.16 6.02
C ILE A 23 3.37 -7.64 5.96
N VAL A 24 3.79 -7.15 4.79
CA VAL A 24 3.72 -5.72 4.45
C VAL A 24 2.96 -5.58 3.14
N ALA A 25 1.77 -5.00 3.21
CA ALA A 25 0.84 -4.93 2.10
C ALA A 25 0.87 -3.56 1.40
N PHE A 26 0.51 -3.58 0.12
CA PHE A 26 0.27 -2.38 -0.67
C PHE A 26 -0.96 -2.59 -1.55
N LEU A 27 -2.01 -1.83 -1.28
CA LEU A 27 -3.31 -2.00 -1.91
C LEU A 27 -3.52 -0.92 -2.95
N HIS A 28 -3.48 -1.31 -4.23
CA HIS A 28 -3.57 -0.37 -5.34
C HIS A 28 -3.97 -1.05 -6.65
N ARG A 29 -4.24 -0.25 -7.69
CA ARG A 29 -4.47 -0.71 -9.06
C ARG A 29 -3.17 -1.07 -9.79
N ALA A 30 -3.30 -1.78 -10.91
CA ALA A 30 -2.22 -1.96 -11.86
C ALA A 30 -1.83 -0.61 -12.51
N PRO A 31 -0.54 -0.39 -12.84
CA PRO A 31 0.60 -1.30 -12.65
C PRO A 31 1.24 -1.23 -11.26
N PHE A 32 0.78 -0.37 -10.35
CA PHE A 32 1.48 -0.10 -9.09
C PHE A 32 1.50 -1.31 -8.13
N THR A 33 0.41 -2.07 -8.11
CA THR A 33 0.33 -3.33 -7.34
C THR A 33 1.30 -4.40 -7.84
N LEU A 34 1.54 -4.47 -9.15
CA LEU A 34 2.57 -5.34 -9.74
C LEU A 34 3.95 -4.95 -9.23
N GLU A 35 4.29 -3.65 -9.28
CA GLU A 35 5.58 -3.15 -8.78
C GLU A 35 5.81 -3.50 -7.30
N ALA A 36 4.75 -3.43 -6.50
CA ALA A 36 4.79 -3.81 -5.10
C ALA A 36 4.99 -5.32 -4.94
N TYR A 37 4.27 -6.14 -5.71
CA TYR A 37 4.41 -7.60 -5.70
C TYR A 37 5.83 -8.04 -6.05
N GLU A 38 6.45 -7.46 -7.09
CA GLU A 38 7.84 -7.77 -7.46
C GLU A 38 8.85 -7.40 -6.36
N LEU A 39 8.53 -6.39 -5.55
CA LEU A 39 9.35 -5.98 -4.42
C LEU A 39 9.04 -6.79 -3.15
N GLY A 40 8.09 -7.73 -3.21
CA GLY A 40 7.73 -8.63 -2.12
C GLY A 40 6.70 -8.06 -1.14
N PHE A 41 5.95 -7.03 -1.53
CA PHE A 41 4.76 -6.60 -0.80
C PHE A 41 3.59 -7.56 -1.10
N LEU A 42 2.67 -7.69 -0.15
CA LEU A 42 1.40 -8.38 -0.38
C LEU A 42 0.46 -7.45 -1.18
N PRO A 43 0.07 -7.80 -2.41
CA PRO A 43 -0.78 -6.96 -3.24
C PRO A 43 -2.24 -7.10 -2.80
N GLY A 44 -3.04 -6.09 -3.08
CA GLY A 44 -4.45 -6.12 -2.70
C GLY A 44 -5.23 -4.92 -3.18
N PHE A 45 -6.50 -4.85 -2.80
CA PHE A 45 -7.37 -3.71 -3.05
C PHE A 45 -8.51 -3.67 -2.04
N ARG A 46 -9.29 -2.59 -2.09
CA ARG A 46 -10.51 -2.42 -1.31
C ARG A 46 -11.66 -3.17 -1.99
N GLU A 47 -12.56 -3.78 -1.23
CA GLU A 47 -13.60 -4.71 -1.69
C GLU A 47 -14.56 -4.15 -2.74
N ASP A 48 -14.76 -2.83 -2.76
CA ASP A 48 -15.56 -2.08 -3.74
C ASP A 48 -14.83 -1.81 -5.07
N CYS A 49 -13.56 -2.21 -5.17
CA CYS A 49 -12.68 -2.00 -6.31
C CYS A 49 -12.13 -3.33 -6.89
N GLY A 50 -11.11 -3.20 -7.73
CA GLY A 50 -10.28 -4.29 -8.27
C GLY A 50 -8.99 -3.70 -8.84
N TYR A 51 -8.16 -4.52 -9.50
CA TYR A 51 -6.86 -4.05 -10.03
C TYR A 51 -6.95 -3.09 -11.24
N GLN A 52 -8.14 -2.85 -11.81
CA GLN A 52 -8.34 -1.96 -12.97
C GLN A 52 -7.36 -2.30 -14.11
N GLU A 53 -7.29 -3.59 -14.45
CA GLU A 53 -6.24 -4.18 -15.29
C GLU A 53 -6.70 -4.49 -16.72
N THR A 54 -7.82 -3.95 -17.18
CA THR A 54 -8.41 -4.28 -18.50
C THR A 54 -7.47 -3.99 -19.67
N GLN A 55 -6.49 -3.12 -19.50
CA GLN A 55 -5.41 -2.83 -20.44
C GLN A 55 -4.26 -3.87 -20.45
N TYR A 56 -4.13 -4.72 -19.44
CA TYR A 56 -3.07 -5.73 -19.33
C TYR A 56 -3.61 -7.11 -19.71
N GLN A 57 -3.36 -7.54 -20.94
CA GLN A 57 -3.77 -8.87 -21.38
C GLN A 57 -2.96 -9.94 -20.63
N ASN A 58 -3.66 -10.94 -20.07
CA ASN A 58 -3.06 -12.08 -19.35
C ASN A 58 -2.33 -11.72 -18.04
N LEU A 59 -2.55 -10.53 -17.46
CA LEU A 59 -2.10 -10.28 -16.10
C LEU A 59 -2.91 -11.16 -15.14
N THR A 60 -2.21 -11.90 -14.29
CA THR A 60 -2.82 -12.63 -13.18
C THR A 60 -2.01 -12.31 -11.95
N LEU A 61 -2.61 -11.55 -11.04
CA LEU A 61 -2.04 -11.23 -9.73
C LEU A 61 -2.93 -11.81 -8.63
N PRO A 62 -2.34 -12.45 -7.60
CA PRO A 62 -3.12 -12.91 -6.47
C PRO A 62 -3.68 -11.71 -5.71
N VAL A 63 -4.92 -11.81 -5.22
CA VAL A 63 -5.45 -10.86 -4.25
C VAL A 63 -4.96 -11.29 -2.88
N GLY A 64 -3.85 -10.71 -2.42
CA GLY A 64 -3.25 -11.08 -1.14
C GLY A 64 -3.98 -10.49 0.06
N MET A 65 -4.37 -9.22 -0.02
CA MET A 65 -5.11 -8.51 1.02
C MET A 65 -6.38 -7.85 0.46
N LEU A 66 -7.49 -7.99 1.18
CA LEU A 66 -8.76 -7.33 0.89
C LEU A 66 -9.10 -6.39 2.06
N ASP A 67 -9.27 -5.11 1.75
CA ASP A 67 -9.64 -4.07 2.73
C ASP A 67 -11.12 -3.69 2.60
N ASN A 68 -11.75 -3.22 3.67
CA ASN A 68 -13.15 -2.78 3.62
C ASN A 68 -13.29 -1.29 3.25
N ASP A 69 -14.44 -0.91 2.72
CA ASP A 69 -14.82 0.47 2.51
C ASP A 69 -15.40 1.05 3.79
N PHE A 70 -14.52 1.49 4.68
CA PHE A 70 -14.92 2.08 5.96
C PHE A 70 -15.85 3.31 5.81
N GLN A 71 -15.87 3.96 4.65
CA GLN A 71 -16.77 5.09 4.38
C GLN A 71 -18.19 4.64 4.04
N ASN A 72 -18.36 3.42 3.54
CA ASN A 72 -19.64 2.81 3.23
C ASN A 72 -19.60 1.31 3.62
N PRO A 73 -19.49 1.03 4.93
CA PRO A 73 -19.23 -0.32 5.43
C PRO A 73 -20.42 -1.23 5.14
N ASP A 74 -20.13 -2.42 4.65
CA ASP A 74 -21.11 -3.44 4.30
C ASP A 74 -20.48 -4.82 4.54
N LEU A 75 -20.84 -5.43 5.66
CA LEU A 75 -20.25 -6.68 6.13
C LEU A 75 -20.58 -7.85 5.20
N ASP A 76 -21.82 -7.93 4.71
CA ASP A 76 -22.25 -8.99 3.81
C ASP A 76 -21.51 -8.89 2.47
N ARG A 77 -21.39 -7.67 1.92
CA ARG A 77 -20.58 -7.42 0.72
C ARG A 77 -19.13 -7.82 0.93
N PHE A 78 -18.54 -7.47 2.07
CA PHE A 78 -17.15 -7.84 2.35
C PHE A 78 -16.96 -9.36 2.36
N VAL A 79 -17.84 -10.09 3.07
CA VAL A 79 -17.78 -11.56 3.12
C VAL A 79 -17.94 -12.16 1.72
N GLU A 80 -18.92 -11.73 0.93
CA GLU A 80 -19.10 -12.18 -0.46
C GLU A 80 -17.82 -12.00 -1.29
N ARG A 81 -17.19 -10.82 -1.20
CA ARG A 81 -15.95 -10.51 -1.93
C ARG A 81 -14.75 -11.29 -1.41
N PHE A 82 -14.71 -11.60 -0.11
CA PHE A 82 -13.68 -12.48 0.44
C PHE A 82 -13.77 -13.88 -0.17
N PHE A 83 -14.97 -14.46 -0.25
CA PHE A 83 -15.18 -15.78 -0.87
C PHE A 83 -14.93 -15.78 -2.38
N GLU A 84 -15.11 -14.65 -3.06
CA GLU A 84 -14.81 -14.53 -4.50
C GLU A 84 -13.31 -14.55 -4.80
N TYR A 85 -12.51 -13.86 -3.98
CA TYR A 85 -11.08 -13.66 -4.25
C TYR A 85 -10.14 -14.52 -3.41
N GLU A 86 -10.64 -15.10 -2.32
CA GLU A 86 -9.91 -15.97 -1.39
C GLU A 86 -8.57 -15.35 -0.91
N PRO A 87 -8.57 -14.11 -0.39
CA PRO A 87 -7.33 -13.46 0.00
C PRO A 87 -6.71 -14.08 1.24
N GLN A 88 -5.40 -13.87 1.43
CA GLN A 88 -4.68 -14.32 2.63
C GLN A 88 -5.06 -13.47 3.85
N VAL A 89 -5.32 -12.17 3.63
CA VAL A 89 -5.65 -11.21 4.69
C VAL A 89 -6.95 -10.48 4.34
N GLY A 90 -7.86 -10.36 5.31
CA GLY A 90 -9.09 -9.58 5.17
C GLY A 90 -9.30 -8.62 6.33
N VAL A 91 -9.48 -7.33 6.03
CA VAL A 91 -9.92 -6.32 7.01
C VAL A 91 -11.44 -6.24 6.94
N ILE A 92 -12.13 -6.90 7.89
CA ILE A 92 -13.59 -7.02 7.86
C ILE A 92 -14.29 -5.67 8.07
N GLY A 93 -13.74 -4.83 8.95
CA GLY A 93 -14.25 -3.48 9.14
C GLY A 93 -14.09 -2.87 10.52
N ASP A 94 -14.60 -1.64 10.60
CA ASP A 94 -14.53 -0.73 11.73
C ASP A 94 -15.70 -0.95 12.70
N ILE A 95 -15.39 -1.15 13.99
CA ILE A 95 -16.40 -1.35 15.05
C ILE A 95 -16.30 -0.24 16.09
N TYR A 96 -17.39 0.51 16.25
CA TYR A 96 -17.47 1.64 17.17
C TYR A 96 -18.01 1.25 18.54
N GLU A 97 -19.02 0.38 18.56
CA GLU A 97 -19.77 0.00 19.76
C GLU A 97 -19.68 -1.51 20.02
N PRO A 98 -19.62 -1.95 21.28
CA PRO A 98 -19.56 -3.38 21.62
C PRO A 98 -20.73 -4.22 21.08
N THR A 99 -21.88 -3.60 20.81
CA THR A 99 -23.07 -4.28 20.30
C THR A 99 -22.90 -4.85 18.90
N ASP A 100 -21.95 -4.33 18.12
CA ASP A 100 -21.71 -4.76 16.74
C ASP A 100 -20.61 -5.83 16.63
N VAL A 101 -19.94 -6.15 17.75
CA VAL A 101 -18.82 -7.09 17.82
C VAL A 101 -19.24 -8.51 17.44
N ASP A 102 -20.36 -8.99 17.94
CA ASP A 102 -20.82 -10.36 17.69
C ASP A 102 -21.04 -10.64 16.19
N ALA A 103 -21.56 -9.66 15.44
CA ALA A 103 -21.78 -9.80 14.01
C ALA A 103 -20.45 -9.93 13.22
N HIS A 104 -19.46 -9.12 13.57
CA HIS A 104 -18.15 -9.14 12.92
C HIS A 104 -17.35 -10.40 13.30
N ILE A 105 -17.47 -10.86 14.56
CA ILE A 105 -16.89 -12.15 14.96
C ILE A 105 -17.54 -13.28 14.18
N ALA A 106 -18.87 -13.29 14.04
CA ALA A 106 -19.57 -14.34 13.29
C ALA A 106 -19.08 -14.39 11.83
N ALA A 107 -18.96 -13.24 11.16
CA ALA A 107 -18.40 -13.14 9.81
C ALA A 107 -16.92 -13.60 9.75
N ALA A 108 -16.10 -13.22 10.74
CA ALA A 108 -14.72 -13.67 10.84
C ALA A 108 -14.62 -15.19 10.96
N ARG A 109 -15.49 -15.81 11.79
CA ARG A 109 -15.54 -17.26 11.95
C ARG A 109 -16.04 -17.97 10.70
N GLU A 110 -17.03 -17.42 10.01
CA GLU A 110 -17.50 -17.98 8.73
C GLU A 110 -16.37 -18.06 7.70
N ILE A 111 -15.57 -16.99 7.58
CA ILE A 111 -14.38 -16.97 6.73
C ILE A 111 -13.36 -18.00 7.20
N GLN A 112 -13.01 -18.01 8.49
CA GLN A 112 -12.00 -18.92 9.05
C GLN A 112 -12.41 -20.41 8.98
N ASP A 113 -13.70 -20.72 9.06
CA ASP A 113 -14.20 -22.09 8.92
C ASP A 113 -14.00 -22.61 7.49
N SER A 114 -14.03 -21.71 6.50
CA SER A 114 -13.81 -22.04 5.07
C SER A 114 -12.35 -21.93 4.66
N PHE A 115 -11.63 -20.97 5.23
CA PHE A 115 -10.22 -20.66 4.97
C PHE A 115 -9.46 -20.57 6.30
N PRO A 116 -9.06 -21.72 6.90
CA PRO A 116 -8.45 -21.74 8.24
C PRO A 116 -7.13 -20.97 8.35
N ASP A 117 -6.43 -20.80 7.24
CA ASP A 117 -5.16 -20.07 7.16
C ASP A 117 -5.35 -18.57 6.88
N ALA A 118 -6.58 -18.08 6.71
CA ALA A 118 -6.87 -16.68 6.46
C ALA A 118 -6.70 -15.83 7.74
N GLU A 119 -6.00 -14.71 7.58
CA GLU A 119 -5.86 -13.70 8.62
C GLU A 119 -6.99 -12.68 8.53
N VAL A 120 -7.86 -12.69 9.54
CA VAL A 120 -9.02 -11.80 9.59
C VAL A 120 -8.80 -10.73 10.64
N ILE A 121 -8.92 -9.47 10.21
CA ILE A 121 -8.66 -8.27 11.01
C ILE A 121 -9.99 -7.57 11.31
N ILE A 122 -10.22 -7.28 12.59
CA ILE A 122 -11.31 -6.40 13.05
C ILE A 122 -10.70 -5.10 13.57
N VAL A 123 -11.28 -3.96 13.20
CA VAL A 123 -10.72 -2.63 13.50
C VAL A 123 -11.52 -1.97 14.62
N PRO A 124 -11.11 -2.08 15.90
CA PRO A 124 -11.81 -1.41 16.99
C PRO A 124 -11.66 0.11 16.89
N LYS A 125 -12.71 0.85 17.27
CA LYS A 125 -12.73 2.32 17.38
C LYS A 125 -13.05 2.82 18.80
N SER A 126 -13.04 1.93 19.80
CA SER A 126 -13.14 2.28 21.21
C SER A 126 -12.46 1.21 22.09
N GLN A 127 -12.04 1.59 23.30
CA GLN A 127 -11.42 0.64 24.24
C GLN A 127 -12.40 -0.49 24.62
N ALA A 128 -13.68 -0.16 24.82
CA ALA A 128 -14.70 -1.17 25.13
C ALA A 128 -14.84 -2.24 24.03
N VAL A 129 -14.61 -1.88 22.77
CA VAL A 129 -14.60 -2.84 21.65
C VAL A 129 -13.34 -3.71 21.70
N ILE A 130 -12.16 -3.15 21.99
CA ILE A 130 -10.92 -3.92 22.18
C ILE A 130 -11.12 -5.03 23.22
N ASP A 131 -11.72 -4.68 24.36
CA ASP A 131 -11.97 -5.58 25.49
C ASP A 131 -12.96 -6.70 25.18
N THR A 132 -13.82 -6.50 24.16
CA THR A 132 -14.88 -7.45 23.79
C THR A 132 -14.42 -8.44 22.72
N ILE A 133 -13.49 -8.03 21.83
CA ILE A 133 -13.00 -8.89 20.75
C ILE A 133 -12.07 -9.98 21.33
N PRO A 134 -12.31 -11.28 21.03
CA PRO A 134 -11.45 -12.39 21.45
C PRO A 134 -9.97 -12.21 21.08
N ASP A 135 -9.08 -12.72 21.93
CA ASP A 135 -7.62 -12.56 21.79
C ASP A 135 -7.04 -13.26 20.54
N ASP A 136 -7.73 -14.25 20.00
CA ASP A 136 -7.31 -14.98 18.80
C ASP A 136 -7.66 -14.27 17.48
N ILE A 137 -8.42 -13.18 17.53
CA ILE A 137 -8.69 -12.31 16.38
C ILE A 137 -7.66 -11.19 16.33
N ILE A 138 -7.15 -10.91 15.13
CA ILE A 138 -6.19 -9.84 14.87
C ILE A 138 -6.91 -8.50 14.94
N LEU A 139 -6.31 -7.53 15.65
CA LEU A 139 -6.85 -6.18 15.76
C LEU A 139 -6.19 -5.22 14.78
N GLY A 140 -7.01 -4.40 14.11
CA GLY A 140 -6.56 -3.30 13.28
C GLY A 140 -6.24 -2.06 14.11
N TYR A 141 -4.97 -1.66 14.17
CA TYR A 141 -4.54 -0.41 14.78
C TYR A 141 -4.60 0.72 13.75
N SER A 142 -5.70 1.49 13.76
CA SER A 142 -5.88 2.64 12.87
C SER A 142 -4.82 3.73 13.13
N ARG A 143 -3.91 3.94 12.16
CA ARG A 143 -2.83 4.94 12.23
C ARG A 143 -2.86 5.96 11.10
N GLY A 144 -3.51 5.63 9.99
CA GLY A 144 -3.59 6.40 8.76
C GLY A 144 -4.80 7.32 8.62
N TYR A 145 -5.39 7.33 7.42
CA TYR A 145 -6.61 8.07 7.12
C TYR A 145 -7.81 7.29 7.67
N ALA A 146 -8.43 7.81 8.72
CA ALA A 146 -9.64 7.28 9.33
C ALA A 146 -10.38 8.44 10.01
N ASP A 147 -11.62 8.20 10.40
CA ASP A 147 -12.43 9.11 11.21
C ASP A 147 -11.98 9.16 12.69
N ARG A 148 -11.45 8.03 13.20
CA ARG A 148 -10.89 7.89 14.55
C ARG A 148 -9.64 7.01 14.53
N LEU A 149 -8.57 7.47 15.20
CA LEU A 149 -7.28 6.79 15.29
C LEU A 149 -7.12 6.08 16.63
N ALA A 150 -6.39 4.96 16.63
CA ALA A 150 -6.24 4.10 17.81
C ALA A 150 -5.74 4.85 19.05
N HIS A 151 -4.71 5.68 18.89
CA HIS A 151 -4.13 6.48 19.97
C HIS A 151 -5.02 7.61 20.51
N GLU A 152 -6.20 7.86 19.92
CA GLU A 152 -7.16 8.86 20.40
C GLU A 152 -8.13 8.28 21.43
N PHE A 153 -8.21 6.96 21.56
CA PHE A 153 -9.19 6.30 22.44
C PHE A 153 -8.63 5.15 23.27
N SER A 154 -7.36 4.79 23.07
CA SER A 154 -6.70 3.69 23.76
C SER A 154 -5.27 4.06 24.12
N ASP A 155 -4.77 3.42 25.17
CA ASP A 155 -3.37 3.45 25.56
C ASP A 155 -2.62 2.24 24.99
N PRO A 156 -1.29 2.31 24.78
CA PRO A 156 -0.52 1.15 24.31
C PRO A 156 -0.67 -0.13 25.15
N THR A 157 -1.07 0.00 26.42
CA THR A 157 -1.36 -1.13 27.32
C THR A 157 -2.56 -1.95 26.89
N ASP A 158 -3.56 -1.33 26.24
CA ASP A 158 -4.79 -2.00 25.80
C ASP A 158 -4.53 -3.02 24.67
N TRP A 159 -3.37 -2.94 24.02
CA TRP A 159 -2.99 -3.76 22.87
C TRP A 159 -1.97 -4.84 23.22
N ARG A 160 -1.54 -4.93 24.48
CA ARG A 160 -0.47 -5.85 24.89
C ARG A 160 -0.91 -7.29 24.78
N GLY A 161 -0.02 -8.15 24.28
CA GLY A 161 -0.31 -9.56 24.02
C GLY A 161 -1.30 -9.83 22.87
N ARG A 162 -1.84 -8.78 22.22
CA ARG A 162 -2.71 -8.92 21.05
C ARG A 162 -1.87 -9.02 19.78
N ARG A 163 -2.41 -9.73 18.78
CA ARG A 163 -1.94 -9.66 17.39
C ARG A 163 -2.50 -8.41 16.73
N VAL A 164 -1.64 -7.60 16.12
CA VAL A 164 -1.98 -6.25 15.66
C VAL A 164 -1.48 -6.00 14.24
N HIS A 165 -2.40 -5.61 13.36
CA HIS A 165 -2.07 -5.07 12.04
C HIS A 165 -2.18 -3.53 12.08
N ILE A 166 -1.15 -2.80 11.65
CA ILE A 166 -1.17 -1.33 11.65
C ILE A 166 -1.70 -0.81 10.32
N LEU A 167 -2.90 -0.22 10.36
CA LEU A 167 -3.65 0.24 9.20
C LEU A 167 -3.28 1.67 8.83
N GLY A 168 -2.63 1.82 7.67
CA GLY A 168 -2.21 3.08 7.10
C GLY A 168 -1.19 3.88 7.94
N GLY A 169 -0.97 5.13 7.52
CA GLY A 169 0.03 6.02 8.11
C GLY A 169 1.42 5.81 7.50
N SER A 170 2.20 6.89 7.37
CA SER A 170 3.53 6.80 6.78
C SER A 170 4.48 5.94 7.63
N PRO A 171 5.55 5.35 7.05
CA PRO A 171 6.47 4.49 7.77
C PRO A 171 7.01 5.06 9.09
N PRO A 172 7.36 6.36 9.21
CA PRO A 172 7.79 6.92 10.49
C PRO A 172 6.67 6.93 11.55
N LYS A 173 5.41 7.15 11.14
CA LYS A 173 4.24 7.13 12.03
C LYS A 173 3.91 5.71 12.50
N GLN A 174 4.07 4.74 11.62
CA GLN A 174 3.90 3.32 11.94
C GLN A 174 5.03 2.83 12.85
N LEU A 175 6.28 3.20 12.58
CA LEU A 175 7.43 2.86 13.42
C LEU A 175 7.29 3.41 14.85
N ASP A 176 6.77 4.63 15.01
CA ASP A 176 6.45 5.16 16.34
C ASP A 176 5.40 4.29 17.05
N ALA A 177 4.32 3.91 16.38
CA ALA A 177 3.32 2.99 16.94
C ALA A 177 3.92 1.63 17.32
N ILE A 178 4.69 0.99 16.43
CA ILE A 178 5.41 -0.26 16.70
C ILE A 178 6.25 -0.11 17.98
N ARG A 179 7.02 0.98 18.11
CA ARG A 179 7.84 1.21 19.30
C ARG A 179 7.00 1.35 20.58
N GLN A 180 5.88 2.06 20.53
CA GLN A 180 5.00 2.20 21.70
C GLN A 180 4.35 0.86 22.09
N LEU A 181 3.89 0.08 21.11
CA LEU A 181 3.17 -1.17 21.32
C LEU A 181 4.08 -2.31 21.77
N THR A 182 5.38 -2.26 21.43
CA THR A 182 6.34 -3.35 21.69
C THR A 182 7.38 -3.03 22.76
N ARG A 183 7.50 -1.78 23.23
CA ARG A 183 8.50 -1.42 24.26
C ARG A 183 8.29 -2.22 25.56
N PRO A 184 9.35 -2.45 26.36
CA PRO A 184 9.21 -3.02 27.69
C PRO A 184 8.31 -2.15 28.59
N THR A 185 7.59 -2.79 29.50
CA THR A 185 6.77 -2.12 30.52
C THR A 185 7.28 -2.45 31.92
N LEU A 186 6.80 -1.71 32.93
CA LEU A 186 7.11 -2.02 34.34
C LEU A 186 6.37 -3.24 34.86
N THR A 187 5.34 -3.70 34.14
CA THR A 187 4.47 -4.82 34.49
C THR A 187 4.92 -6.14 33.87
N ASP A 188 6.01 -6.13 33.07
CA ASP A 188 6.51 -7.27 32.30
C ASP A 188 5.43 -7.93 31.40
N GLU A 189 4.40 -7.17 31.02
CA GLU A 189 3.40 -7.61 30.05
C GLU A 189 4.06 -7.93 28.71
N PRO A 190 3.60 -8.96 27.97
CA PRO A 190 4.16 -9.28 26.66
C PRO A 190 3.91 -8.13 25.66
N PRO A 191 4.83 -7.88 24.71
CA PRO A 191 4.60 -6.93 23.62
C PRO A 191 3.33 -7.27 22.83
N ALA A 192 2.73 -6.25 22.20
CA ALA A 192 1.82 -6.53 21.09
C ALA A 192 2.61 -7.22 19.97
N ASP A 193 2.01 -8.20 19.33
CA ASP A 193 2.59 -8.94 18.22
C ASP A 193 2.20 -8.26 16.91
N ILE A 194 3.15 -7.58 16.26
CA ILE A 194 2.88 -6.83 15.02
C ILE A 194 2.89 -7.81 13.85
N VAL A 195 1.72 -8.18 13.37
CA VAL A 195 1.57 -9.19 12.29
C VAL A 195 1.64 -8.57 10.90
N GLY A 196 1.21 -7.32 10.74
CA GLY A 196 1.19 -6.71 9.41
C GLY A 196 1.07 -5.19 9.39
N LEU A 197 1.41 -4.62 8.22
CA LEU A 197 1.41 -3.19 7.95
C LEU A 197 0.90 -2.93 6.53
N ASP A 198 0.18 -1.84 6.30
CA ASP A 198 -0.14 -1.34 4.95
C ASP A 198 -0.04 0.19 4.87
N TRP A 199 0.33 0.72 3.69
CA TRP A 199 0.24 2.15 3.42
C TRP A 199 0.26 2.48 1.92
N ASN A 200 -0.82 3.10 1.44
CA ASN A 200 -1.02 3.38 0.00
C ASN A 200 -0.68 4.82 -0.41
N GLY A 201 -0.02 5.60 0.45
CA GLY A 201 0.20 7.05 0.26
C GLY A 201 1.16 7.44 -0.87
N LEU A 202 1.84 6.48 -1.49
CA LEU A 202 2.90 6.71 -2.48
C LEU A 202 2.41 7.36 -3.77
N HIS A 203 1.25 6.91 -4.27
CA HIS A 203 0.76 7.30 -5.58
C HIS A 203 0.53 8.81 -5.70
N ARG A 204 -0.03 9.42 -4.65
CA ARG A 204 -0.31 10.86 -4.62
C ARG A 204 0.96 11.70 -4.69
N GLY A 205 2.03 11.33 -3.99
CA GLY A 205 3.31 12.03 -4.09
C GLY A 205 3.92 11.90 -5.49
N ALA A 206 3.84 10.70 -6.06
CA ALA A 206 4.34 10.43 -7.41
C ALA A 206 3.64 11.25 -8.51
N GLN A 207 2.37 11.62 -8.33
CA GLN A 207 1.66 12.55 -9.22
C GLN A 207 2.35 13.93 -9.29
N PHE A 208 3.03 14.35 -8.22
CA PHE A 208 3.79 15.59 -8.15
C PHE A 208 5.29 15.41 -8.45
N GLY A 209 5.73 14.23 -8.88
CA GLY A 209 7.14 13.91 -9.09
C GLY A 209 7.93 13.74 -7.78
N GLU A 210 7.23 13.55 -6.67
CA GLU A 210 7.84 13.34 -5.34
C GLU A 210 7.90 11.84 -5.03
N PHE A 211 8.99 11.40 -4.44
CA PHE A 211 9.11 10.03 -3.92
C PHE A 211 9.34 10.05 -2.41
N TRP A 212 8.97 8.93 -1.78
CA TRP A 212 9.14 8.78 -0.34
C TRP A 212 10.58 8.38 0.02
N THR A 213 11.11 9.01 1.07
CA THR A 213 12.37 8.64 1.72
C THR A 213 12.17 8.57 3.25
N ALA A 214 13.14 8.00 3.96
CA ALA A 214 13.11 7.95 5.42
C ALA A 214 13.06 9.34 6.08
N ASP A 215 13.58 10.36 5.41
CA ASP A 215 13.61 11.76 5.86
C ASP A 215 12.39 12.57 5.42
N GLY A 216 11.48 11.96 4.65
CA GLY A 216 10.27 12.60 4.13
C GLY A 216 10.13 12.52 2.62
N TRP A 217 9.25 13.35 2.07
CA TRP A 217 9.08 13.48 0.63
C TRP A 217 10.27 14.22 0.02
N ASP A 218 10.83 13.64 -1.04
CA ASP A 218 11.92 14.20 -1.82
C ASP A 218 11.40 14.56 -3.22
N ASP A 219 11.63 15.80 -3.63
CA ASP A 219 11.17 16.37 -4.90
C ASP A 219 12.28 16.47 -5.96
N SER A 220 13.49 15.98 -5.69
CA SER A 220 14.59 15.93 -6.66
C SER A 220 14.28 15.06 -7.89
N GLY A 221 13.25 14.22 -7.80
CA GLY A 221 12.65 13.51 -8.93
C GLY A 221 12.09 14.44 -10.00
N ARG A 222 11.78 15.70 -9.66
CA ARG A 222 11.35 16.76 -10.59
C ARG A 222 12.51 17.29 -11.45
N ASP A 223 13.71 17.33 -10.89
CA ASP A 223 14.94 17.82 -11.55
C ASP A 223 15.67 16.71 -12.32
N ALA A 224 15.42 15.45 -11.95
CA ALA A 224 15.92 14.29 -12.67
C ALA A 224 15.14 14.13 -13.99
N SER A 225 15.75 14.62 -15.06
CA SER A 225 15.25 14.73 -16.45
C SER A 225 14.08 13.86 -16.97
N HIS A 226 13.73 12.66 -16.48
CA HIS A 226 12.64 11.82 -17.01
C HIS A 226 12.10 10.74 -16.03
N VAL A 227 11.31 11.08 -14.99
CA VAL A 227 10.70 10.07 -14.09
C VAL A 227 9.17 9.99 -14.24
N THR A 228 8.63 8.81 -14.55
CA THR A 228 7.18 8.54 -14.65
C THR A 228 6.56 8.23 -13.29
N VAL A 229 5.23 8.36 -13.14
CA VAL A 229 4.53 8.04 -11.87
C VAL A 229 4.87 6.63 -11.40
N ARG A 230 4.81 5.65 -12.31
CA ARG A 230 5.17 4.25 -12.04
C ARG A 230 6.59 4.10 -11.48
N LYS A 231 7.59 4.74 -12.10
CA LYS A 231 8.98 4.72 -11.61
C LYS A 231 9.12 5.36 -10.23
N THR A 232 8.45 6.49 -10.01
CA THR A 232 8.46 7.19 -8.71
C THR A 232 7.82 6.35 -7.61
N VAL A 233 6.72 5.64 -7.92
CA VAL A 233 6.10 4.67 -7.00
C VAL A 233 7.03 3.49 -6.73
N ARG A 234 7.58 2.83 -7.77
CA ARG A 234 8.54 1.72 -7.60
C ARG A 234 9.74 2.15 -6.75
N HIS A 235 10.28 3.35 -7.01
CA HIS A 235 11.39 3.89 -6.22
C HIS A 235 10.99 4.06 -4.75
N SER A 236 9.82 4.65 -4.49
CA SER A 236 9.30 4.83 -3.13
C SER A 236 9.07 3.50 -2.42
N LEU A 237 8.50 2.49 -3.09
CA LEU A 237 8.31 1.14 -2.55
C LEU A 237 9.64 0.50 -2.15
N ALA A 238 10.67 0.61 -2.99
CA ALA A 238 12.02 0.11 -2.66
C ALA A 238 12.62 0.82 -1.44
N ARG A 239 12.37 2.13 -1.28
CA ARG A 239 12.79 2.88 -0.09
C ARG A 239 12.03 2.45 1.16
N ILE A 240 10.72 2.22 1.07
CA ILE A 240 9.90 1.68 2.18
C ILE A 240 10.45 0.33 2.62
N LYS A 241 10.69 -0.58 1.66
CA LYS A 241 11.28 -1.89 1.96
C LYS A 241 12.61 -1.76 2.68
N ALA A 242 13.53 -0.94 2.15
CA ALA A 242 14.82 -0.70 2.79
C ALA A 242 14.68 -0.10 4.21
N PHE A 243 13.73 0.79 4.42
CA PHE A 243 13.42 1.36 5.72
C PHE A 243 12.95 0.30 6.72
N TRP A 244 12.04 -0.60 6.30
CA TRP A 244 11.57 -1.67 7.17
C TRP A 244 12.64 -2.71 7.45
N GLN A 245 13.45 -3.06 6.46
CA GLN A 245 14.61 -3.94 6.64
C GLN A 245 15.61 -3.35 7.63
N SER A 246 15.93 -2.06 7.55
CA SER A 246 16.86 -1.42 8.48
C SER A 246 16.33 -1.35 9.92
N HIS A 247 15.02 -1.47 10.12
CA HIS A 247 14.37 -1.48 11.42
C HIS A 247 14.04 -2.89 11.93
N GLY A 248 14.36 -3.94 11.18
CA GLY A 248 14.05 -5.34 11.55
C GLY A 248 12.55 -5.64 11.55
N VAL A 249 11.76 -4.88 10.78
CA VAL A 249 10.30 -5.04 10.69
C VAL A 249 9.90 -5.83 9.45
N TRP A 250 10.69 -5.78 8.39
CA TRP A 250 10.36 -6.46 7.12
C TRP A 250 10.35 -7.99 7.30
N PRO A 251 9.40 -8.73 6.68
CA PRO A 251 9.31 -10.18 6.79
C PRO A 251 10.54 -10.90 6.22
N ASP A 252 10.92 -12.03 6.82
CA ASP A 252 12.02 -12.87 6.33
C ASP A 252 11.64 -13.73 5.11
N SER A 253 10.36 -14.05 4.96
CA SER A 253 9.82 -14.77 3.80
C SER A 253 9.46 -13.81 2.66
N ALA A 254 10.05 -14.02 1.48
CA ALA A 254 9.61 -13.34 0.27
C ALA A 254 8.39 -14.06 -0.32
N PRO A 255 7.35 -13.34 -0.79
CA PRO A 255 6.36 -13.93 -1.69
C PRO A 255 7.05 -14.50 -2.94
N HIS A 256 6.55 -15.64 -3.41
CA HIS A 256 7.12 -16.46 -4.48
C HIS A 256 7.46 -15.66 -5.76
N SER A 257 8.61 -16.01 -6.35
CA SER A 257 9.23 -15.34 -7.51
C SER A 257 8.64 -15.69 -8.88
N ASP A 258 7.45 -16.29 -8.94
CA ASP A 258 6.86 -16.71 -10.22
C ASP A 258 6.10 -15.53 -10.84
N ILE A 259 6.85 -14.53 -11.31
CA ILE A 259 6.33 -13.45 -12.14
C ILE A 259 6.40 -13.91 -13.60
N LEU A 260 5.26 -13.94 -14.28
CA LEU A 260 5.23 -14.01 -15.74
C LEU A 260 5.73 -12.66 -16.29
N GLU A 261 6.72 -12.71 -17.18
CA GLU A 261 7.17 -11.55 -17.96
C GLU A 261 5.98 -10.89 -18.67
N ILE A 262 5.73 -9.61 -18.39
CA ILE A 262 4.72 -8.82 -19.09
C ILE A 262 5.43 -8.01 -20.18
N GLU A 263 5.19 -8.38 -21.44
CA GLU A 263 5.52 -7.52 -22.59
C GLU A 263 4.37 -6.54 -22.85
N TYR A 264 4.54 -5.28 -22.46
CA TYR A 264 3.77 -4.15 -22.97
C TYR A 264 4.72 -3.29 -23.82
N GLU A 265 4.44 -3.21 -25.12
CA GLU A 265 5.35 -2.66 -26.13
C GLU A 265 5.38 -1.12 -26.14
N GLY A 266 4.36 -0.47 -25.56
CA GLY A 266 4.29 0.99 -25.48
C GLY A 266 3.85 1.70 -26.76
N PRO A 267 3.57 3.01 -26.71
CA PRO A 267 3.28 3.78 -27.90
C PRO A 267 4.56 4.03 -28.70
N SER A 268 4.39 4.17 -30.00
CA SER A 268 5.43 4.41 -30.97
C SER A 268 5.09 5.62 -31.86
N PRO A 269 6.07 6.22 -32.56
CA PRO A 269 5.82 7.31 -33.49
C PRO A 269 4.78 7.02 -34.58
N THR A 270 4.54 5.76 -34.92
CA THR A 270 3.52 5.38 -35.90
C THR A 270 2.09 5.42 -35.35
N ASP A 271 1.92 5.52 -34.04
CA ASP A 271 0.61 5.53 -33.37
C ASP A 271 0.03 6.95 -33.23
N LEU A 272 0.74 7.96 -33.73
CA LEU A 272 0.33 9.36 -33.69
C LEU A 272 -0.60 9.71 -34.86
N ASP A 273 -1.89 9.87 -34.56
CA ASP A 273 -2.92 10.29 -35.52
C ASP A 273 -2.81 11.78 -35.92
N SER A 274 -2.08 12.58 -35.15
CA SER A 274 -1.94 14.02 -35.35
C SER A 274 -0.48 14.47 -35.33
N ALA A 275 -0.14 15.37 -36.25
CA ALA A 275 1.15 16.05 -36.23
C ALA A 275 1.19 17.24 -35.24
N ALA A 276 0.07 17.62 -34.63
CA ALA A 276 0.00 18.75 -33.72
C ALA A 276 0.35 18.35 -32.28
N CYS A 277 1.16 19.16 -31.62
CA CYS A 277 1.46 19.04 -30.19
C CYS A 277 0.17 19.26 -29.40
N THR A 278 -0.13 18.34 -28.50
CA THR A 278 -1.36 18.38 -27.69
C THR A 278 -1.42 19.61 -26.79
N GLU A 279 -0.27 20.15 -26.37
CA GLU A 279 -0.20 21.31 -25.47
C GLU A 279 -0.18 22.66 -26.19
N CYS A 280 0.59 22.78 -27.28
CA CYS A 280 0.89 24.08 -27.90
C CYS A 280 0.61 24.14 -29.40
N GLU A 281 -0.01 23.10 -29.96
CA GLU A 281 -0.40 22.96 -31.37
C GLU A 281 0.76 22.96 -32.38
N ALA A 282 2.00 23.16 -31.94
CA ALA A 282 3.18 23.12 -32.77
C ALA A 282 3.37 21.74 -33.42
N ASN A 283 3.94 21.69 -34.62
CA ASN A 283 4.17 20.41 -35.28
C ASN A 283 5.22 19.57 -34.52
N VAL A 284 4.86 18.38 -34.05
CA VAL A 284 5.73 17.52 -33.21
C VAL A 284 6.92 16.94 -33.97
N TRP A 285 6.85 16.90 -35.30
CA TRP A 285 7.89 16.36 -36.18
C TRP A 285 8.95 17.38 -36.59
N THR A 286 8.77 18.66 -36.26
CA THR A 286 9.77 19.70 -36.58
C THR A 286 10.89 19.80 -35.54
N THR A 287 10.79 19.03 -34.47
CA THR A 287 11.83 18.94 -33.44
C THR A 287 12.99 18.06 -33.94
N ARG A 288 14.21 18.31 -33.46
CA ARG A 288 15.38 17.50 -33.87
C ARG A 288 15.33 16.06 -33.40
N ARG A 289 14.57 15.79 -32.34
CA ARG A 289 14.49 14.48 -31.69
C ARG A 289 13.28 13.67 -32.18
N GLY A 290 12.23 14.33 -32.66
CA GLY A 290 10.93 13.71 -32.90
C GLY A 290 9.95 13.94 -31.73
N PRO A 291 8.73 13.40 -31.83
CA PRO A 291 7.70 13.60 -30.81
C PRO A 291 8.02 12.83 -29.53
N PHE A 292 7.64 13.41 -28.40
CA PHE A 292 7.31 12.63 -27.20
C PHE A 292 5.88 12.14 -27.36
N ILE A 293 5.60 10.91 -26.95
CA ILE A 293 4.27 10.31 -27.11
C ILE A 293 3.91 9.72 -25.77
N ALA A 294 2.73 10.04 -25.25
CA ALA A 294 2.23 9.49 -24.01
C ALA A 294 0.84 8.89 -24.23
N GLU A 295 0.63 7.70 -23.67
CA GLU A 295 -0.69 7.08 -23.57
C GLU A 295 -1.17 7.21 -22.12
N TYR A 296 -2.34 7.84 -21.94
CA TYR A 296 -2.91 8.07 -20.62
C TYR A 296 -3.96 7.01 -20.25
N ASP A 297 -4.29 6.92 -18.96
CA ASP A 297 -5.33 6.05 -18.37
C ASP A 297 -6.74 6.27 -18.95
N THR A 298 -6.92 7.34 -19.70
CA THR A 298 -8.10 7.61 -20.53
C THR A 298 -8.14 6.81 -21.84
N GLY A 299 -7.07 6.09 -22.18
CA GLY A 299 -6.87 5.42 -23.48
C GLY A 299 -6.52 6.38 -24.62
N VAL A 300 -6.24 7.66 -24.31
CA VAL A 300 -5.89 8.68 -25.30
C VAL A 300 -4.37 8.72 -25.48
N LEU A 301 -3.98 8.68 -26.75
CA LEU A 301 -2.61 8.75 -27.23
C LEU A 301 -2.30 10.20 -27.65
N CYS A 302 -1.31 10.83 -26.99
CA CYS A 302 -1.00 12.25 -27.17
C CYS A 302 0.45 12.46 -27.61
N GLY A 303 0.65 13.37 -28.58
CA GLY A 303 1.97 13.79 -29.05
C GLY A 303 2.40 15.14 -28.48
N TYR A 304 3.68 15.29 -28.18
CA TYR A 304 4.27 16.53 -27.65
C TYR A 304 5.59 16.89 -28.34
N CYS A 305 5.78 18.18 -28.59
CA CYS A 305 7.01 18.69 -29.19
C CYS A 305 8.17 18.85 -28.17
N SER A 306 7.87 18.78 -26.88
CA SER A 306 8.87 18.87 -25.82
C SER A 306 8.39 18.19 -24.53
N TYR A 307 9.32 17.86 -23.65
CA TYR A 307 9.02 17.38 -22.31
C TYR A 307 8.19 18.40 -21.51
N GLU A 308 8.48 19.69 -21.63
CA GLU A 308 7.72 20.75 -20.95
C GLU A 308 6.25 20.77 -21.39
N CYS A 309 5.99 20.55 -22.68
CA CYS A 309 4.63 20.43 -23.20
C CYS A 309 3.91 19.20 -22.64
N TYR A 310 4.60 18.06 -22.62
CA TYR A 310 4.10 16.83 -22.02
C TYR A 310 3.77 17.01 -20.52
N PHE A 311 4.71 17.54 -19.74
CA PHE A 311 4.56 17.72 -18.30
C PHE A 311 3.46 18.74 -17.97
N SER A 312 3.43 19.88 -18.68
CA SER A 312 2.41 20.92 -18.47
C SER A 312 1.00 20.41 -18.78
N HIS A 313 0.84 19.68 -19.88
CA HIS A 313 -0.45 19.10 -20.27
C HIS A 313 -0.91 18.05 -19.26
N ARG A 314 -0.02 17.10 -18.92
CA ARG A 314 -0.30 16.05 -17.93
C ARG A 314 -0.70 16.65 -16.59
N HIS A 315 0.08 17.61 -16.09
CA HIS A 315 -0.15 18.24 -14.80
C HIS A 315 -1.44 19.06 -14.76
N ARG A 316 -1.69 19.88 -15.79
CA ARG A 316 -2.89 20.73 -15.86
C ARG A 316 -4.18 19.91 -15.88
N ASN A 317 -4.15 18.76 -16.53
CA ASN A 317 -5.33 17.91 -16.74
C ASN A 317 -5.40 16.72 -15.77
N ASN A 318 -4.45 16.60 -14.84
CA ASN A 318 -4.39 15.51 -13.86
C ASN A 318 -4.45 14.12 -14.52
N LEU A 319 -3.68 13.94 -15.61
CA LEU A 319 -3.64 12.70 -16.40
C LEU A 319 -2.56 11.74 -15.87
N GLU A 320 -2.83 10.43 -15.96
CA GLU A 320 -1.91 9.37 -15.54
C GLU A 320 -1.53 8.50 -16.73
N GLU A 321 -0.27 8.03 -16.82
CA GLU A 321 0.16 7.17 -17.94
C GLU A 321 -0.33 5.72 -17.75
N ILE A 322 -0.88 5.10 -18.80
CA ILE A 322 -1.64 3.83 -18.68
C ILE A 322 -0.79 2.64 -18.17
N ALA A 323 0.51 2.63 -18.44
CA ALA A 323 1.48 1.62 -18.01
C ALA A 323 2.87 2.18 -17.70
N GLY A 324 2.96 3.44 -17.29
CA GLY A 324 4.22 4.05 -16.84
C GLY A 324 5.21 4.34 -17.98
N GLU A 325 6.49 3.91 -17.86
CA GLU A 325 7.53 4.22 -18.86
C GLU A 325 7.22 3.66 -20.24
N GLN A 326 6.72 2.44 -20.28
CA GLN A 326 6.35 1.82 -21.54
C GLN A 326 5.26 2.65 -22.22
N SER A 327 4.42 3.41 -21.49
CA SER A 327 3.39 4.28 -22.09
C SER A 327 3.91 5.63 -22.58
N VAL A 328 5.22 5.86 -22.49
CA VAL A 328 5.84 7.11 -22.95
C VAL A 328 6.99 6.83 -23.90
N TYR A 329 6.78 7.09 -25.18
CA TYR A 329 7.87 7.14 -26.14
C TYR A 329 8.67 8.41 -25.91
N ILE A 330 9.94 8.23 -25.54
CA ILE A 330 10.92 9.31 -25.49
C ILE A 330 11.79 9.23 -26.74
N PRO A 331 11.83 10.28 -27.57
CA PRO A 331 12.65 10.28 -28.76
C PRO A 331 14.15 10.20 -28.40
N PRO A 332 14.98 9.50 -29.21
CA PRO A 332 16.41 9.36 -28.97
C PRO A 332 17.16 10.69 -28.81
N ALA A 333 18.24 10.66 -28.02
CA ALA A 333 19.03 11.84 -27.65
C ALA A 333 19.72 12.54 -28.82
#